data_AF-A0A8S3JIN4-F1
#
_entry.id   AF-A0A8S3JIN4-F1
#
_cell.length_a   1.000
_cell.length_b   1.000
_cell.length_c   1.000
_cell.angle_alpha   90.00
_cell.angle_beta   90.00
_cell.angle_gamma   90.00
#
_symmetry.space_group_name_H-M   'P 1'
#
loop_
_entity.id
_entity.type
_entity.pdbx_description
1 polymer ?
#
loop_
_entity_poly.entity_id
_entity_poly.type
_entity_poly.pdbx_seq_one_letter_code
_entity_poly.pdbx_strand_id
1 'polypeptide(L)'
;YGSPYVAQRIADLTLDAMLHLSDNEFSQVERDQKLGVLLWPDWHYGVLSMYGTHLAVNHLLVSEKLDIKTANQLLDQSTTDPDPNNIEKNNRLHLH
;
A
#
# COMPACT_ATOMS: atom_id res chain seq x y z
N TYR A 1 -0.22 22.90 -2.25
CA TYR A 1 -1.53 22.22 -2.06
C TYR A 1 -1.85 21.44 -3.33
N GLY A 2 -2.31 20.20 -3.20
CA GLY A 2 -2.59 19.31 -4.34
C GLY A 2 -3.95 19.58 -4.99
N SER A 3 -4.14 19.08 -6.21
CA SER A 3 -5.40 19.21 -6.95
C SER A 3 -6.51 18.41 -6.26
N PRO A 4 -7.68 19.01 -5.93
CA PRO A 4 -8.83 18.30 -5.38
C PRO A 4 -9.29 17.14 -6.26
N TYR A 5 -9.09 17.28 -7.58
CA TYR A 5 -9.39 16.24 -8.56
C TYR A 5 -8.58 14.95 -8.31
N VAL A 6 -7.27 15.07 -8.04
CA VAL A 6 -6.41 13.90 -7.79
C VAL A 6 -6.83 13.17 -6.52
N ALA A 7 -7.20 13.93 -5.48
CA ALA A 7 -7.69 13.33 -4.23
C ALA A 7 -9.00 12.55 -4.43
N GLN A 8 -9.94 13.09 -5.22
CA GLN A 8 -11.18 12.39 -5.58
C GLN A 8 -10.89 11.10 -6.36
N ARG A 9 -10.00 11.17 -7.35
CA ARG A 9 -9.62 10.00 -8.17
C ARG A 9 -8.96 8.90 -7.34
N ILE A 10 -8.10 9.25 -6.38
CA ILE A 10 -7.50 8.29 -5.45
C ILE A 10 -8.60 7.63 -4.61
N ALA A 11 -9.57 8.40 -4.12
CA ALA A 11 -10.66 7.87 -3.30
C ALA A 11 -11.55 6.89 -4.09
N ASP A 12 -11.92 7.26 -5.32
CA ASP A 12 -12.73 6.41 -6.21
C ASP A 12 -12.02 5.08 -6.52
N LEU A 13 -10.75 5.14 -6.96
CA LEU A 13 -9.96 3.95 -7.25
C LEU A 13 -9.67 3.10 -6.01
N THR A 14 -9.54 3.73 -4.84
CA THR A 14 -9.39 2.99 -3.57
C THR A 14 -10.63 2.15 -3.32
N LEU A 15 -11.82 2.72 -3.48
CA LEU A 15 -13.08 2.00 -3.27
C LEU A 15 -13.23 0.86 -4.29
N ASP A 16 -12.95 1.12 -5.56
CA ASP A 16 -13.00 0.10 -6.61
C ASP A 16 -12.04 -1.06 -6.31
N ALA A 17 -10.81 -0.76 -5.89
CA ALA A 17 -9.83 -1.77 -5.50
C ALA A 17 -10.28 -2.56 -4.28
N MET A 18 -10.82 -1.90 -3.25
CA MET A 18 -11.34 -2.56 -2.05
C MET A 18 -12.45 -3.56 -2.39
N LEU A 19 -13.41 -3.15 -3.22
CA LEU A 19 -14.51 -4.02 -3.66
C LEU A 19 -14.01 -5.18 -4.53
N HIS A 20 -13.07 -4.90 -5.43
CA HIS A 20 -12.50 -5.96 -6.26
C HIS A 20 -11.79 -7.02 -5.41
N LEU A 21 -10.97 -6.58 -4.44
CA LEU A 21 -10.26 -7.48 -3.53
C LEU A 21 -11.24 -8.28 -2.68
N SER A 22 -12.28 -7.64 -2.10
CA SER A 22 -13.29 -8.32 -1.28
C SER A 22 -14.03 -9.41 -2.07
N ASP A 23 -14.27 -9.17 -3.36
CA ASP A 23 -15.08 -10.05 -4.17
C ASP A 23 -14.26 -11.18 -4.81
N ASN A 24 -12.98 -10.98 -5.11
CA ASN A 24 -12.20 -11.89 -5.96
C ASN A 24 -11.04 -12.59 -5.25
N GLU A 25 -10.35 -11.92 -4.33
CA GLU A 25 -9.12 -12.47 -3.73
C GLU A 25 -9.38 -13.40 -2.54
N PHE A 26 -10.62 -13.42 -2.05
CA PHE A 26 -11.01 -14.27 -0.93
C PHE A 26 -11.73 -15.53 -1.41
N SER A 27 -11.53 -16.63 -0.69
CA SER A 27 -12.26 -17.87 -0.93
C SER A 27 -13.75 -17.69 -0.61
N GLN A 28 -14.62 -18.51 -1.20
CA GLN A 28 -16.07 -18.44 -0.96
C GLN A 28 -16.41 -18.56 0.53
N VAL A 29 -15.68 -19.39 1.27
CA VAL A 29 -15.93 -19.63 2.71
C VAL A 29 -15.60 -18.39 3.54
N GLU A 30 -14.56 -17.64 3.15
CA GLU A 30 -14.20 -16.35 3.75
C GLU A 30 -15.27 -15.30 3.42
N ARG A 31 -15.68 -15.16 2.15
CA ARG A 31 -16.74 -14.23 1.73
C ARG A 31 -18.08 -14.49 2.40
N ASP A 32 -18.43 -15.76 2.61
CA ASP A 32 -19.65 -16.16 3.33
C ASP A 32 -19.58 -15.90 4.86
N GLN A 33 -18.50 -15.29 5.35
CA GLN A 33 -18.24 -15.01 6.78
C GLN A 33 -18.21 -16.28 7.67
N LYS A 34 -18.12 -17.46 7.07
CA LYS A 34 -18.13 -18.75 7.79
C LYS A 34 -16.82 -19.03 8.53
N LEU A 35 -15.74 -18.33 8.14
CA LEU A 35 -14.44 -18.31 8.82
C LEU A 35 -14.24 -17.06 9.70
N GLY A 36 -15.32 -16.29 9.93
CA GLY A 36 -15.30 -15.08 10.75
C GLY A 36 -14.71 -15.28 12.15
N VAL A 37 -14.29 -14.19 12.80
CA VAL A 37 -13.62 -14.06 14.12
C VAL A 37 -12.32 -14.87 14.31
N LEU A 38 -12.18 -16.05 13.69
CA LEU A 38 -11.03 -16.93 13.73
C LEU A 38 -9.90 -16.44 12.82
N LEU A 39 -10.26 -15.97 11.62
CA LEU A 39 -9.33 -15.35 10.66
C LEU A 39 -9.65 -13.85 10.45
N TRP A 40 -10.87 -13.41 10.80
CA TRP A 40 -11.37 -12.07 10.47
C TRP A 40 -12.08 -11.34 11.63
N PRO A 41 -11.45 -10.36 12.28
CA PRO A 41 -12.14 -9.46 13.21
C PRO A 41 -12.64 -8.20 12.47
N ASP A 42 -13.66 -7.51 13.01
CA ASP A 42 -14.47 -6.43 12.37
C ASP A 42 -13.70 -5.23 11.77
N TRP A 43 -12.38 -5.13 11.92
CA TRP A 43 -11.52 -4.00 11.48
C TRP A 43 -11.05 -4.07 10.00
N HIS A 44 -11.62 -4.95 9.19
CA HIS A 44 -10.97 -5.43 7.97
C HIS A 44 -11.04 -4.53 6.73
N TYR A 45 -12.10 -3.74 6.60
CA TYR A 45 -12.15 -2.71 5.56
C TYR A 45 -11.09 -1.63 5.78
N GLY A 46 -10.56 -1.48 7.00
CA GLY A 46 -9.40 -0.63 7.27
C GLY A 46 -8.16 -1.13 6.53
N VAL A 47 -7.87 -2.44 6.58
CA VAL A 47 -6.72 -3.03 5.86
C VAL A 47 -6.89 -2.94 4.35
N LEU A 48 -8.09 -3.29 3.86
CA LEU A 48 -8.40 -3.16 2.44
C LEU A 48 -8.29 -1.71 1.97
N SER A 49 -8.69 -0.73 2.80
CA SER A 49 -8.50 0.69 2.47
C SER A 49 -7.03 1.07 2.37
N MET A 50 -6.18 0.57 3.28
CA MET A 50 -4.75 0.86 3.26
C MET A 50 -4.07 0.26 2.02
N TYR A 51 -4.39 -0.99 1.69
CA TYR A 51 -3.84 -1.65 0.50
C TYR A 51 -4.44 -1.08 -0.80
N GLY A 52 -5.75 -0.85 -0.84
CA GLY A 52 -6.46 -0.23 -1.95
C GLY A 52 -5.96 1.18 -2.27
N THR A 53 -5.70 2.01 -1.25
CA THR A 53 -5.11 3.33 -1.44
C THR A 53 -3.68 3.24 -1.96
N HIS A 54 -2.89 2.28 -1.48
CA HIS A 54 -1.54 2.07 -2.00
C HIS A 54 -1.57 1.72 -3.50
N LEU A 55 -2.48 0.84 -3.92
CA LEU A 55 -2.70 0.51 -5.33
C LEU A 55 -3.16 1.72 -6.14
N ALA A 56 -4.16 2.46 -5.64
CA ALA A 56 -4.72 3.63 -6.32
C ALA A 56 -3.68 4.73 -6.53
N VAL A 57 -2.88 5.03 -5.51
CA VAL A 57 -1.81 6.04 -5.59
C VAL A 57 -0.75 5.62 -6.60
N ASN A 58 -0.28 4.38 -6.57
CA ASN A 58 0.71 3.90 -7.54
C ASN A 58 0.17 3.87 -8.98
N HIS A 59 -1.09 3.48 -9.15
CA HIS A 59 -1.73 3.48 -10.46
C HIS A 59 -1.82 4.90 -11.05
N LEU A 60 -2.22 5.88 -10.24
CA LEU A 60 -2.34 7.28 -10.67
C LEU A 60 -0.97 7.95 -10.84
N LEU A 61 0.01 7.60 -10.01
CA LEU A 61 1.41 8.02 -10.19
C LEU A 61 1.92 7.71 -11.60
N VAL A 62 1.71 6.47 -12.03
CA VAL A 62 2.17 5.99 -13.34
C VAL A 62 1.29 6.54 -14.47
N SER A 63 -0.03 6.48 -14.33
CA SER A 63 -0.96 6.83 -15.41
C SER A 63 -1.06 8.34 -15.66
N GLU A 64 -1.08 9.16 -14.61
CA GLU A 64 -1.21 10.62 -14.70
C GLU A 64 0.16 11.33 -14.65
N LYS A 65 1.27 10.59 -14.56
CA LYS A 65 2.65 11.12 -14.47
C LYS A 65 2.79 12.20 -13.38
N LEU A 66 2.20 11.93 -12.22
CA LEU A 66 2.24 12.86 -11.10
C LEU A 66 3.66 12.94 -10.55
N ASP A 67 4.19 14.16 -10.45
CA ASP A 67 5.50 14.40 -9.83
C ASP A 67 5.35 14.41 -8.30
N ILE A 68 5.51 13.23 -7.69
CA ILE A 68 5.41 13.04 -6.23
C ILE A 68 6.75 12.57 -5.71
N LYS A 69 7.16 13.08 -4.54
CA LYS A 69 8.38 12.64 -3.86
C LYS A 69 8.26 11.17 -3.45
N THR A 70 9.10 10.32 -4.03
CA THR A 70 9.22 8.91 -3.66
C THR A 70 10.48 8.66 -2.84
N ALA A 71 10.38 7.88 -1.77
CA ALA A 71 11.52 7.48 -0.94
C ALA A 71 12.05 6.09 -1.35
N ASN A 72 12.38 5.90 -2.63
CA ASN A 72 12.79 4.60 -3.19
C ASN A 72 13.98 3.96 -2.45
N GLN A 73 14.86 4.79 -1.89
CA GLN A 73 16.01 4.38 -1.07
C GLN A 73 15.62 3.61 0.21
N LEU A 74 14.36 3.71 0.67
CA LEU A 74 13.85 2.98 1.83
C LEU A 74 13.06 1.71 1.43
N LEU A 75 12.78 1.54 0.14
CA LEU A 75 12.04 0.39 -0.39
C LEU A 75 12.97 -0.76 -0.79
N ASP A 76 14.23 -0.46 -1.13
CA ASP A 76 15.23 -1.46 -1.51
C ASP A 76 16.03 -1.95 -0.29
N GLN A 77 15.48 -2.86 0.51
CA GLN A 77 16.33 -3.77 1.28
C GLN A 77 16.74 -4.91 0.36
N SER A 78 18.01 -4.90 -0.08
CA SER A 78 18.58 -6.01 -0.85
C SER A 78 18.47 -7.29 -0.04
N THR A 79 17.65 -8.25 -0.48
CA THR A 79 17.54 -9.59 0.14
C THR A 79 18.76 -10.47 -0.16
N THR A 80 19.72 -9.95 -0.92
CA THR A 80 21.03 -10.53 -1.17
C THR A 80 22.09 -9.61 -0.58
N ASP A 81 22.45 -9.81 0.68
CA ASP A 81 23.74 -9.29 1.18
C ASP A 81 24.38 -10.33 2.12
N PRO A 82 25.47 -11.00 1.70
CA PRO A 82 26.22 -11.91 2.55
C PRO A 82 27.52 -11.26 3.03
N ASP A 83 27.52 -10.18 3.82
CA ASP A 83 28.72 -9.81 4.60
C ASP A 83 28.43 -8.81 5.76
N PRO A 84 28.84 -9.11 7.01
CA PRO A 84 28.64 -8.24 8.18
C PRO A 84 29.44 -6.92 8.20
N ASN A 85 30.22 -6.56 7.18
CA ASN A 85 31.04 -5.34 7.18
C ASN A 85 30.39 -4.06 6.60
N ASN A 86 29.10 -4.07 6.26
CA ASN A 86 28.42 -2.92 5.64
C ASN A 86 27.82 -1.90 6.65
N ILE A 87 28.06 -2.10 7.95
CA ILE A 87 27.36 -1.36 9.02
C ILE A 87 27.93 0.06 9.25
N GLU A 88 29.16 0.38 8.81
CA GLU A 88 29.83 1.60 9.28
C GLU A 88 29.74 2.85 8.37
N LYS A 89 29.17 2.80 7.16
CA LYS A 89 29.32 3.92 6.20
C LYS A 89 28.13 4.85 5.94
N ASN A 90 26.90 4.51 6.29
CA ASN A 90 25.76 5.41 6.06
C ASN A 90 25.26 6.11 7.34
N ASN A 91 26.23 6.50 8.17
CA ASN A 91 26.05 7.42 9.30
C ASN A 91 25.45 8.76 8.86
N ARG A 92 24.50 9.26 9.68
CA ARG A 92 23.98 10.63 9.81
C ARG A 92 22.75 11.04 8.97
N LEU A 93 21.58 10.63 9.45
CA LEU A 93 20.35 11.41 9.32
C LEU A 93 20.41 12.62 10.26
N HIS A 94 20.75 13.81 9.73
CA HIS A 94 20.50 15.08 10.42
C HIS A 94 19.07 15.53 10.10
N LEU A 95 18.20 15.45 11.10
CA LEU A 95 16.88 16.08 11.07
C LEU A 95 17.05 17.57 11.44
N HIS A 96 16.63 18.49 10.56
CA HIS A 96 16.46 19.91 10.83
C HIS A 96 15.03 20.31 10.55
#